data_AF-A0A315AEK6-F1
#
_entry.id   AF-A0A315AEK6-F1
#
_cell.length_a   1.000
_cell.length_b   1.000
_cell.length_c   1.000
_cell.angle_alpha   90.00
_cell.angle_beta   90.00
_cell.angle_gamma   90.00
#
_symmetry.space_group_name_H-M   'P 1'
#
loop_
_entity.id
_entity.type
_entity.pdbx_description
1 polymer ?
#
loop_
_entity_poly.entity_id
_entity_poly.type
_entity_poly.pdbx_seq_one_letter_code
_entity_poly.pdbx_strand_id
1 'polypeptide(L)'
;MLYATVDKEVSRLLQLYKELSAINFDSLRTIVENEIFTVLQPVFLTTENAQKNFDTSQSWQNSVEYLEKIARKRVENIGIFLISALEASAIYNQTQKDRITLPLVFKALAGDSHNGGMRPLLIENRKSAVVLKFADPRPYQVLREILQELSQAIGCDVAPPPIFADKKNQWYFIEYLEEENTEERISQNNIETFMYSMGVMTATAFSLGFVDLHLENIIAVGSKPIIIDPECIFYNFDGDTVVSEKLLSTGLLSHNVHMSSLRGGGTAGVPLHDFTMYITKDGVLRYRKPVRPHRNRVRQVDGSLISRTGNY
;
A
#
# COMPACT_ATOMS: atom_id res chain seq x y z
N MET A 1 1.43 -3.94 28.97
CA MET A 1 1.86 -2.54 28.82
C MET A 1 1.34 -1.94 27.51
N LEU A 2 1.69 -2.50 26.34
CA LEU A 2 1.25 -2.00 25.02
C LEU A 2 -0.28 -1.82 24.87
N TYR A 3 -1.08 -2.84 25.21
CA TYR A 3 -2.54 -2.76 25.10
C TYR A 3 -3.18 -1.68 25.99
N ALA A 4 -2.69 -1.51 27.21
CA ALA A 4 -3.15 -0.43 28.11
C ALA A 4 -2.80 0.97 27.55
N THR A 5 -1.69 1.07 26.81
CA THR A 5 -1.31 2.31 26.10
C THR A 5 -2.22 2.58 24.90
N VAL A 6 -2.59 1.55 24.12
CA VAL A 6 -3.50 1.68 22.97
C VAL A 6 -4.87 2.21 23.43
N ASP A 7 -5.53 1.56 24.38
CA ASP A 7 -6.89 1.94 24.80
C ASP A 7 -6.91 3.34 25.45
N LYS A 8 -5.83 3.71 26.17
CA LYS A 8 -5.64 5.06 26.72
C LYS A 8 -5.52 6.10 25.61
N GLU A 9 -4.75 5.83 24.58
CA GLU A 9 -4.57 6.76 23.46
C GLU A 9 -5.82 6.87 22.58
N VAL A 10 -6.56 5.78 22.36
CA VAL A 10 -7.88 5.81 21.69
C VAL A 10 -8.86 6.67 22.49
N SER A 11 -8.94 6.48 23.81
CA SER A 11 -9.79 7.28 24.69
C SER A 11 -9.43 8.77 24.64
N ARG A 12 -8.13 9.08 24.63
CA ARG A 12 -7.64 10.46 24.49
C ARG A 12 -8.02 11.06 23.14
N LEU A 13 -7.87 10.31 22.04
CA LEU A 13 -8.29 10.79 20.72
C LEU A 13 -9.78 11.12 20.68
N LEU A 14 -10.62 10.26 21.25
CA LEU A 14 -12.07 10.50 21.33
C LEU A 14 -12.44 11.72 22.18
N GLN A 15 -11.62 12.07 23.18
CA GLN A 15 -11.79 13.29 23.97
C GLN A 15 -11.38 14.55 23.19
N LEU A 16 -10.29 14.47 22.42
CA LEU A 16 -9.77 15.57 21.61
C LEU A 16 -10.64 15.84 20.38
N TYR A 17 -11.14 14.78 19.75
CA TYR A 17 -11.87 14.82 18.49
C TYR A 17 -13.16 14.01 18.63
N LYS A 18 -14.26 14.69 19.01
CA LYS A 18 -15.56 14.04 19.25
C LYS A 18 -16.11 13.37 17.99
N GLU A 19 -15.76 13.89 16.82
CA GLU A 19 -16.12 13.39 15.50
C GLU A 19 -15.68 11.94 15.29
N LEU A 20 -14.56 11.52 15.90
CA LEU A 20 -14.05 10.15 15.80
C LEU A 20 -14.99 9.11 16.44
N SER A 21 -15.98 9.54 17.25
CA SER A 21 -17.05 8.66 17.71
C SER A 21 -17.94 8.11 16.58
N ALA A 22 -17.90 8.74 15.40
CA ALA A 22 -18.54 8.24 14.19
C ALA A 22 -17.76 7.10 13.51
N ILE A 23 -16.61 6.69 14.03
CA ILE A 23 -15.80 5.56 13.53
C ILE A 23 -16.04 4.35 14.42
N ASN A 24 -16.08 3.16 13.80
CA ASN A 24 -16.16 1.91 14.55
C ASN A 24 -14.94 1.77 15.48
N PHE A 25 -15.21 1.39 16.74
CA PHE A 25 -14.17 1.33 17.76
C PHE A 25 -13.03 0.38 17.40
N ASP A 26 -13.33 -0.77 16.80
CA ASP A 26 -12.30 -1.75 16.41
C ASP A 26 -11.43 -1.21 15.28
N SER A 27 -12.02 -0.57 14.26
CA SER A 27 -11.26 0.10 13.19
C SER A 27 -10.32 1.18 13.76
N LEU A 28 -10.82 2.02 14.67
CA LEU A 28 -10.04 3.08 15.34
C LEU A 28 -8.92 2.48 16.20
N ARG A 29 -9.23 1.44 16.98
CA ARG A 29 -8.27 0.77 17.86
C ARG A 29 -7.16 0.10 17.06
N THR A 30 -7.50 -0.64 16.00
CA THR A 30 -6.53 -1.34 15.15
C THR A 30 -5.56 -0.38 14.48
N ILE A 31 -6.02 0.76 13.95
CA ILE A 31 -5.09 1.71 13.30
C ILE A 31 -4.17 2.40 14.32
N VAL A 32 -4.65 2.69 15.53
CA VAL A 32 -3.82 3.24 16.62
C VAL A 32 -2.81 2.19 17.10
N GLU A 33 -3.24 0.94 17.26
CA GLU A 33 -2.37 -0.19 17.63
C GLU A 33 -1.23 -0.34 16.62
N ASN A 34 -1.54 -0.33 15.32
CA ASN A 34 -0.54 -0.42 14.25
C ASN A 34 0.49 0.73 14.33
N GLU A 35 0.05 1.96 14.59
CA GLU A 35 1.00 3.09 14.69
C GLU A 35 1.91 3.01 15.90
N ILE A 36 1.36 2.66 17.06
CA ILE A 36 2.14 2.49 18.28
C ILE A 36 3.13 1.34 18.09
N PHE A 37 2.68 0.23 17.48
CA PHE A 37 3.54 -0.91 17.20
C PHE A 37 4.70 -0.53 16.26
N THR A 38 4.44 0.18 15.16
CA THR A 38 5.49 0.61 14.21
C THR A 38 6.60 1.42 14.88
N VAL A 39 6.27 2.27 15.85
CA VAL A 39 7.27 3.07 16.59
C VAL A 39 8.02 2.25 17.64
N LEU A 40 7.31 1.34 18.32
CA LEU A 40 7.85 0.62 19.47
C LEU A 40 8.47 -0.74 19.12
N GLN A 41 8.22 -1.28 17.92
CA GLN A 41 8.79 -2.54 17.44
C GLN A 41 10.32 -2.63 17.59
N PRO A 42 11.12 -1.58 17.33
CA PRO A 42 12.57 -1.62 17.54
C PRO A 42 12.97 -1.90 19.00
N VAL A 43 12.17 -1.43 19.96
CA VAL A 43 12.39 -1.63 21.40
C VAL A 43 12.17 -3.09 21.78
N PHE A 44 11.07 -3.68 21.31
CA PHE A 44 10.69 -5.06 21.63
C PHE A 44 11.63 -6.12 21.02
N LEU A 45 12.23 -5.85 19.86
CA LEU A 45 13.21 -6.75 19.24
C LEU A 45 14.58 -6.72 19.92
N THR A 46 14.92 -5.62 20.61
CA THR A 46 16.15 -5.54 21.41
C THR A 46 16.02 -6.13 22.82
N THR A 47 14.80 -6.32 23.33
CA THR A 47 14.57 -6.68 24.74
C THR A 47 14.81 -8.15 25.11
N GLU A 48 14.67 -9.12 24.20
CA GLU A 48 14.95 -10.53 24.58
C GLU A 48 16.44 -10.81 24.82
N ASN A 49 17.35 -10.05 24.19
CA ASN A 49 18.81 -10.23 24.37
C ASN A 49 19.47 -9.16 25.26
N ALA A 50 18.83 -8.01 25.53
CA ALA A 50 19.45 -6.90 26.28
C ALA A 50 18.98 -6.74 27.74
N GLN A 51 17.99 -7.53 28.19
CA GLN A 51 17.31 -7.38 29.48
C GLN A 51 18.23 -7.53 30.72
N LYS A 52 19.47 -7.99 30.57
CA LYS A 52 20.37 -8.18 31.71
C LYS A 52 21.28 -6.99 32.05
N ASN A 53 21.45 -6.00 31.16
CA ASN A 53 22.47 -4.94 31.36
C ASN A 53 21.99 -3.49 31.21
N PHE A 54 20.78 -3.21 30.72
CA PHE A 54 20.36 -1.84 30.38
C PHE A 54 19.22 -1.26 31.22
N ASP A 55 18.53 -2.07 32.02
CA ASP A 55 17.31 -1.69 32.77
C ASP A 55 17.51 -0.58 33.82
N THR A 56 18.75 -0.18 34.12
CA THR A 56 19.10 0.86 35.09
C THR A 56 19.77 2.10 34.48
N SER A 57 19.96 2.13 33.15
CA SER A 57 20.64 3.26 32.51
C SER A 57 19.67 4.41 32.19
N GLN A 58 20.01 5.63 32.60
CA GLN A 58 19.27 6.86 32.24
C GLN A 58 19.03 6.98 30.72
N SER A 59 19.96 6.46 29.90
CA SER A 59 19.84 6.42 28.44
C SER A 59 18.64 5.61 27.95
N TRP A 60 18.31 4.50 28.62
CA TRP A 60 17.14 3.69 28.28
C TRP A 60 15.84 4.42 28.61
N GLN A 61 15.75 5.01 29.81
CA GLN A 61 14.58 5.80 30.23
C GLN A 61 14.32 6.97 29.27
N ASN A 62 15.37 7.73 28.92
CA ASN A 62 15.27 8.83 27.94
C ASN A 62 14.81 8.33 26.55
N SER A 63 15.22 7.13 26.14
CA SER A 63 14.80 6.53 24.86
C SER A 63 13.33 6.13 24.87
N VAL A 64 12.86 5.55 25.97
CA VAL A 64 11.44 5.19 26.16
C VAL A 64 10.56 6.44 26.13
N GLU A 65 10.90 7.48 26.89
CA GLU A 65 10.16 8.74 26.90
C GLU A 65 10.08 9.39 25.51
N TYR A 66 11.19 9.35 24.76
CA TYR A 66 11.24 9.88 23.40
C TYR A 66 10.34 9.09 22.44
N LEU A 67 10.36 7.77 22.52
CA LEU A 67 9.52 6.91 21.69
C LEU A 67 8.03 7.04 22.03
N GLU A 68 7.69 7.20 23.30
CA GLU A 68 6.32 7.52 23.71
C GLU A 68 5.85 8.86 23.14
N LYS A 69 6.73 9.88 23.13
CA LYS A 69 6.42 11.18 22.51
C LYS A 69 6.19 11.06 21.00
N ILE A 70 7.01 10.27 20.30
CA ILE A 70 6.83 10.01 18.86
C ILE A 70 5.52 9.26 18.61
N ALA A 71 5.26 8.18 19.35
CA ALA A 71 4.05 7.39 19.22
C ALA A 71 2.81 8.27 19.43
N ARG A 72 2.81 9.11 20.48
CA ARG A 72 1.75 10.07 20.74
C ARG A 72 1.52 11.02 19.57
N LYS A 73 2.59 11.58 18.99
CA LYS A 73 2.48 12.49 17.85
C LYS A 73 1.93 11.79 16.60
N ARG A 74 2.33 10.56 16.33
CA ARG A 74 1.78 9.77 15.22
C ARG A 74 0.31 9.47 15.41
N VAL A 75 -0.10 9.09 16.62
CA VAL A 75 -1.51 8.88 16.97
C VAL A 75 -2.35 10.15 16.77
N GLU A 76 -1.83 11.33 17.15
CA GLU A 76 -2.52 12.61 16.88
C GLU A 76 -2.72 12.88 15.39
N ASN A 77 -1.70 12.61 14.59
CA ASN A 77 -1.81 12.79 13.15
C ASN A 77 -2.80 11.79 12.52
N ILE A 78 -2.90 10.55 13.05
CA ILE A 78 -3.98 9.61 12.69
C ILE A 78 -5.34 10.21 13.01
N GLY A 79 -5.53 10.86 14.16
CA GLY A 79 -6.78 11.54 14.49
C GLY A 79 -7.19 12.55 13.42
N ILE A 80 -6.26 13.41 12.98
CA ILE A 80 -6.49 14.42 11.93
C ILE A 80 -6.82 13.75 10.58
N PHE A 81 -6.07 12.70 10.23
CA PHE A 81 -6.29 11.91 9.03
C PHE A 81 -7.69 11.26 9.02
N LEU A 82 -8.12 10.68 10.14
CA LEU A 82 -9.42 10.03 10.25
C LEU A 82 -10.59 11.02 10.22
N ILE A 83 -10.41 12.24 10.74
CA ILE A 83 -11.38 13.33 10.51
C ILE A 83 -11.52 13.62 9.02
N SER A 84 -10.39 13.72 8.31
CA SER A 84 -10.42 13.93 6.85
C SER A 84 -11.11 12.76 6.12
N ALA A 85 -10.98 11.54 6.63
CA ALA A 85 -11.68 10.36 6.08
C ALA A 85 -13.19 10.40 6.32
N LEU A 86 -13.64 10.88 7.50
CA LEU A 86 -15.05 11.12 7.78
C LEU A 86 -15.63 12.20 6.86
N GLU A 87 -14.91 13.31 6.66
CA GLU A 87 -15.31 14.38 5.75
C GLU A 87 -15.43 13.89 4.30
N ALA A 88 -14.42 13.17 3.80
CA ALA A 88 -14.44 12.56 2.47
C ALA A 88 -15.62 11.59 2.31
N SER A 89 -15.88 10.75 3.32
CA SER A 89 -17.01 9.81 3.33
C SER A 89 -18.37 10.52 3.36
N ALA A 90 -18.48 11.63 4.08
CA ALA A 90 -19.69 12.45 4.09
C ALA A 90 -19.95 13.08 2.72
N ILE A 91 -18.92 13.57 2.03
CA ILE A 91 -19.02 14.10 0.67
C ILE A 91 -19.41 12.99 -0.32
N TYR A 92 -18.77 11.83 -0.24
CA TYR A 92 -19.13 10.65 -1.05
C TYR A 92 -20.61 10.30 -0.93
N ASN A 93 -21.15 10.31 0.30
CA ASN A 93 -22.56 10.00 0.58
C ASN A 93 -23.58 11.00 0.03
N GLN A 94 -23.16 12.22 -0.31
CA GLN A 94 -24.04 13.23 -0.92
C GLN A 94 -24.34 12.90 -2.39
N THR A 95 -23.40 12.29 -3.10
CA THR A 95 -23.48 12.07 -4.55
C THR A 95 -23.69 10.61 -4.93
N GLN A 96 -23.18 9.67 -4.13
CA GLN A 96 -23.18 8.25 -4.47
C GLN A 96 -24.41 7.52 -3.92
N LYS A 97 -24.97 6.61 -4.72
CA LYS A 97 -26.12 5.78 -4.33
C LYS A 97 -25.73 4.73 -3.29
N ASP A 98 -24.59 4.08 -3.52
CA ASP A 98 -24.03 3.05 -2.64
C ASP A 98 -23.28 3.71 -1.48
N ARG A 99 -24.06 4.27 -0.54
CA ARG A 99 -23.54 5.06 0.58
C ARG A 99 -22.67 4.23 1.53
N ILE A 100 -21.62 4.87 2.04
CA ILE A 100 -20.81 4.43 3.19
C ILE A 100 -21.69 4.47 4.44
N THR A 101 -21.65 3.40 5.23
CA THR A 101 -22.42 3.27 6.47
C THR A 101 -21.69 3.90 7.65
N LEU A 102 -22.47 4.35 8.65
CA LEU A 102 -21.94 4.79 9.95
C LEU A 102 -22.39 3.83 11.06
N PRO A 103 -21.55 3.55 12.07
CA PRO A 103 -20.19 4.07 12.24
C PRO A 103 -19.24 3.60 11.12
N LEU A 104 -18.30 4.46 10.73
CA LEU A 104 -17.37 4.19 9.63
C LEU A 104 -16.52 2.96 9.98
N VAL A 105 -16.70 1.89 9.22
CA VAL A 105 -15.89 0.66 9.33
C VAL A 105 -14.84 0.69 8.23
N PHE A 106 -13.59 0.47 8.60
CA PHE A 106 -12.50 0.39 7.62
C PHE A 106 -11.40 -0.60 8.00
N LYS A 107 -10.63 -0.99 6.99
CA LYS A 107 -9.35 -1.69 7.10
C LYS A 107 -8.26 -0.91 6.36
N ALA A 108 -7.12 -0.68 7.01
CA ALA A 108 -5.95 -0.12 6.35
C ALA A 108 -5.33 -1.15 5.39
N LEU A 109 -5.11 -0.77 4.12
CA LEU A 109 -4.59 -1.69 3.09
C LEU A 109 -3.05 -1.71 2.99
N ALA A 110 -2.38 -0.61 3.35
CA ALA A 110 -0.92 -0.51 3.34
C ALA A 110 -0.34 -0.55 4.77
N GLY A 111 0.84 -1.17 4.91
CA GLY A 111 1.64 -1.16 6.14
C GLY A 111 2.44 0.13 6.33
N ASP A 112 2.84 0.76 5.22
CA ASP A 112 3.56 2.02 5.24
C ASP A 112 2.61 3.21 5.21
N SER A 113 2.95 4.20 6.03
CA SER A 113 2.18 5.43 6.18
C SER A 113 2.93 6.59 5.56
N HIS A 114 2.25 7.42 4.77
CA HIS A 114 2.82 8.64 4.21
C HIS A 114 2.27 9.88 4.93
N ASN A 115 2.94 11.03 4.77
CA ASN A 115 2.42 12.35 5.13
C ASN A 115 1.73 12.44 6.50
N GLY A 116 2.34 11.86 7.54
CA GLY A 116 1.81 11.91 8.90
C GLY A 116 0.80 10.81 9.24
N GLY A 117 0.82 9.66 8.58
CA GLY A 117 -0.02 8.51 8.97
C GLY A 117 -1.06 8.13 7.94
N MET A 118 -1.20 8.91 6.86
CA MET A 118 -2.14 8.66 5.77
C MET A 118 -1.80 7.36 5.06
N ARG A 119 -2.85 6.60 4.72
CA ARG A 119 -2.76 5.35 3.97
C ARG A 119 -4.08 5.05 3.29
N PRO A 120 -4.10 4.18 2.27
CA PRO A 120 -5.35 3.72 1.68
C PRO A 120 -6.23 2.99 2.70
N LEU A 121 -7.51 3.37 2.75
CA LEU A 121 -8.52 2.75 3.61
C LEU A 121 -9.53 2.00 2.77
N LEU A 122 -9.68 0.70 3.01
CA LEU A 122 -10.82 -0.08 2.53
C LEU A 122 -12.02 0.22 3.43
N ILE A 123 -13.06 0.80 2.87
CA ILE A 123 -14.27 1.22 3.57
C ILE A 123 -15.46 0.44 3.03
N GLU A 124 -16.23 -0.18 3.92
CA GLU A 124 -17.46 -0.86 3.54
C GLU A 124 -18.56 0.14 3.19
N ASN A 125 -19.30 -0.16 2.13
CA ASN A 125 -20.52 0.55 1.77
C ASN A 125 -21.72 -0.41 1.79
N ARG A 126 -22.93 0.07 1.49
CA ARG A 126 -24.15 -0.76 1.55
C ARG A 126 -24.17 -2.00 0.63
N LYS A 127 -23.30 -2.05 -0.38
CA LYS A 127 -23.36 -3.04 -1.46
C LYS A 127 -22.05 -3.81 -1.63
N SER A 128 -20.91 -3.16 -1.39
CA SER A 128 -19.55 -3.66 -1.61
C SER A 128 -18.58 -2.89 -0.71
N ALA A 129 -17.38 -2.60 -1.21
CA ALA A 129 -16.40 -1.74 -0.56
C ALA A 129 -15.78 -0.76 -1.55
N VAL A 130 -15.24 0.32 -1.02
CA VAL A 130 -14.45 1.32 -1.75
C VAL A 130 -13.12 1.53 -1.07
N VAL A 131 -12.11 1.93 -1.84
CA VAL A 131 -10.83 2.34 -1.31
C VAL A 131 -10.73 3.86 -1.35
N LEU A 132 -10.54 4.47 -0.18
CA LEU A 132 -10.22 5.87 -0.04
C LEU A 132 -8.70 6.05 -0.06
N LYS A 133 -8.18 6.81 -1.03
CA LYS A 133 -6.78 7.21 -1.12
C LYS A 133 -6.65 8.71 -0.90
N PHE A 134 -5.71 9.11 -0.05
CA PHE A 134 -5.33 10.51 0.18
C PHE A 134 -4.11 10.87 -0.66
N ALA A 135 -4.35 10.97 -1.96
CA ALA A 135 -3.36 11.30 -2.96
C ALA A 135 -4.01 12.14 -4.06
N ASP A 136 -3.17 12.76 -4.89
CA ASP A 136 -3.63 13.51 -6.05
C ASP A 136 -4.32 12.55 -7.05
N PRO A 137 -5.59 12.77 -7.42
CA PRO A 137 -6.30 11.94 -8.38
C PRO A 137 -5.86 12.15 -9.83
N ARG A 138 -5.19 13.26 -10.16
CA ARG A 138 -4.91 13.65 -11.55
C ARG A 138 -4.03 12.64 -12.30
N PRO A 139 -2.96 12.07 -11.72
CA PRO A 139 -2.20 11.02 -12.38
C PRO A 139 -3.08 9.83 -12.79
N TYR A 140 -3.98 9.40 -11.90
CA TYR A 140 -4.92 8.32 -12.19
C TYR A 140 -5.90 8.70 -13.32
N GLN A 141 -6.45 9.91 -13.29
CA GLN A 141 -7.38 10.39 -14.31
C GLN A 141 -6.74 10.44 -15.69
N VAL A 142 -5.53 11.00 -15.79
CA VAL A 142 -4.78 11.07 -17.05
C VAL A 142 -4.44 9.68 -17.58
N LEU A 143 -3.92 8.80 -16.72
CA LEU A 143 -3.63 7.42 -17.12
C LEU A 143 -4.89 6.71 -17.61
N ARG A 144 -6.03 6.91 -16.92
CA ARG A 144 -7.30 6.32 -17.31
C ARG A 144 -7.75 6.79 -18.69
N GLU A 145 -7.72 8.09 -18.95
CA GLU A 145 -8.10 8.65 -20.26
C GLU A 145 -7.23 8.08 -21.38
N ILE A 146 -5.91 8.03 -21.19
CA ILE A 146 -4.97 7.44 -22.14
C ILE A 146 -5.30 5.96 -22.40
N LEU A 147 -5.50 5.18 -21.34
CA LEU A 147 -5.82 3.75 -21.47
C LEU A 147 -7.20 3.51 -22.09
N GLN A 148 -8.17 4.41 -21.87
CA GLN A 148 -9.47 4.33 -22.54
C GLN A 148 -9.37 4.53 -24.05
N GLU A 149 -8.62 5.54 -24.50
CA GLU A 149 -8.37 5.78 -25.92
C GLU A 149 -7.61 4.61 -26.56
N LEU A 150 -6.56 4.12 -25.87
CA LEU A 150 -5.81 2.95 -26.31
C LEU A 150 -6.72 1.72 -26.42
N SER A 151 -7.57 1.47 -25.42
CA SER A 151 -8.50 0.35 -25.44
C SER A 151 -9.44 0.35 -26.63
N GLN A 152 -9.96 1.52 -27.01
CA GLN A 152 -10.81 1.67 -28.18
C GLN A 152 -10.02 1.45 -29.48
N ALA A 153 -8.81 1.99 -29.56
CA ALA A 153 -7.98 1.90 -30.77
C ALA A 153 -7.49 0.48 -31.07
N ILE A 154 -7.13 -0.29 -30.04
CA ILE A 154 -6.51 -1.62 -30.20
C ILE A 154 -7.50 -2.78 -29.97
N GLY A 155 -8.71 -2.49 -29.47
CA GLY A 155 -9.72 -3.51 -29.15
C GLY A 155 -9.37 -4.37 -27.94
N CYS A 156 -8.63 -3.83 -26.97
CA CYS A 156 -8.24 -4.52 -25.73
C CYS A 156 -8.53 -3.65 -24.52
N ASP A 157 -9.42 -4.10 -23.63
CA ASP A 157 -9.81 -3.34 -22.44
C ASP A 157 -8.74 -3.37 -21.34
N VAL A 158 -8.03 -2.26 -21.20
CA VAL A 158 -6.97 -2.00 -20.21
C VAL A 158 -7.28 -0.78 -19.35
N ALA A 159 -8.43 -0.12 -19.57
CA ALA A 159 -8.79 1.10 -18.87
C ALA A 159 -9.19 0.82 -17.42
N PRO A 160 -8.59 1.48 -16.41
CA PRO A 160 -8.96 1.27 -15.02
C PRO A 160 -10.35 1.87 -14.73
N PRO A 161 -11.03 1.43 -13.65
CA PRO A 161 -12.36 1.94 -13.30
C PRO A 161 -12.33 3.45 -13.03
N PRO A 162 -13.47 4.16 -13.19
CA PRO A 162 -13.55 5.57 -12.81
C PRO A 162 -13.34 5.76 -11.30
N ILE A 163 -12.90 6.96 -10.92
CA ILE A 163 -12.76 7.37 -9.52
C ILE A 163 -13.73 8.49 -9.18
N PHE A 164 -14.09 8.59 -7.91
CA PHE A 164 -14.78 9.74 -7.35
C PHE A 164 -13.77 10.61 -6.58
N ALA A 165 -13.40 11.73 -7.16
CA ALA A 165 -12.31 12.58 -6.67
C ALA A 165 -12.80 13.85 -6.00
N ASP A 166 -12.02 14.34 -5.04
CA ASP A 166 -12.18 15.66 -4.46
C ASP A 166 -11.93 16.78 -5.47
N LYS A 167 -12.66 17.89 -5.33
CA LYS A 167 -12.49 19.07 -6.18
C LYS A 167 -11.15 19.77 -5.97
N LYS A 168 -10.53 19.62 -4.79
CA LYS A 168 -9.20 20.19 -4.49
C LYS A 168 -8.07 19.19 -4.71
N ASN A 169 -8.35 18.03 -5.30
CA ASN A 169 -7.34 17.01 -5.64
C ASN A 169 -6.58 16.47 -4.41
N GLN A 170 -7.23 16.37 -3.25
CA GLN A 170 -6.58 15.90 -2.02
C GLN A 170 -6.81 14.41 -1.72
N TRP A 171 -7.89 13.85 -2.27
CA TRP A 171 -8.26 12.46 -2.08
C TRP A 171 -9.18 11.98 -3.20
N TYR A 172 -9.33 10.67 -3.32
CA TYR A 172 -10.32 10.04 -4.19
C TYR A 172 -10.75 8.67 -3.65
N PHE A 173 -11.95 8.28 -4.06
CA PHE A 173 -12.48 6.92 -3.90
C PHE A 173 -12.37 6.16 -5.22
N ILE A 174 -11.98 4.90 -5.12
CA ILE A 174 -12.05 3.91 -6.20
C ILE A 174 -12.83 2.71 -5.70
N GLU A 175 -13.54 2.02 -6.59
CA GLU A 175 -14.15 0.73 -6.27
C GLU A 175 -13.09 -0.26 -5.76
N TYR A 176 -13.43 -1.03 -4.72
CA TYR A 176 -12.54 -2.11 -4.30
C TYR A 176 -12.59 -3.23 -5.34
N LEU A 177 -11.45 -3.44 -5.98
CA LEU A 177 -11.27 -4.49 -6.97
C LEU A 177 -10.96 -5.79 -6.23
N GLU A 178 -11.95 -6.66 -6.13
CA GLU A 178 -11.75 -8.00 -5.59
C GLU A 178 -10.84 -8.79 -6.53
N GLU A 179 -9.81 -9.43 -5.96
CA GLU A 179 -9.13 -10.54 -6.63
C GLU A 179 -10.17 -11.64 -6.81
N GLU A 180 -10.57 -11.94 -8.05
CA GLU A 180 -11.51 -13.02 -8.30
C GLU A 180 -10.97 -14.33 -7.71
N ASN A 181 -11.83 -15.08 -6.99
CA ASN A 181 -11.48 -16.39 -6.43
C ASN A 181 -10.80 -17.24 -7.51
N THR A 182 -9.52 -17.49 -7.28
CA THR A 182 -8.59 -17.89 -8.34
C THR A 182 -8.80 -19.33 -8.78
N GLU A 183 -9.42 -20.16 -7.94
CA GLU A 183 -9.56 -21.60 -8.19
C GLU A 183 -10.61 -21.93 -9.26
N GLU A 184 -11.73 -21.20 -9.34
CA GLU A 184 -12.81 -21.53 -10.30
C GLU A 184 -12.55 -20.99 -11.72
N ARG A 185 -11.73 -19.94 -11.88
CA ARG A 185 -11.53 -19.29 -13.19
C ARG A 185 -10.17 -19.45 -13.84
N ILE A 186 -9.12 -19.97 -13.18
CA ILE A 186 -7.87 -20.30 -13.91
C ILE A 186 -8.12 -21.34 -15.02
N SER A 187 -9.19 -22.14 -14.91
CA SER A 187 -9.60 -23.08 -15.98
C SER A 187 -10.24 -22.41 -17.21
N GLN A 188 -10.63 -21.13 -17.12
CA GLN A 188 -11.29 -20.37 -18.20
C GLN A 188 -10.69 -18.99 -18.49
N ASN A 189 -9.73 -18.51 -17.68
CA ASN A 189 -9.03 -17.26 -17.91
C ASN A 189 -7.98 -17.44 -19.01
N ASN A 190 -8.15 -16.67 -20.08
CA ASN A 190 -7.25 -16.64 -21.22
C ASN A 190 -5.97 -15.92 -20.79
N ILE A 191 -4.99 -16.67 -20.26
CA ILE A 191 -3.65 -16.17 -19.92
C ILE A 191 -3.08 -15.35 -21.08
N GLU A 192 -3.40 -15.71 -22.33
CA GLU A 192 -2.98 -14.96 -23.51
C GLU A 192 -3.58 -13.54 -23.52
N THR A 193 -4.87 -13.37 -23.20
CA THR A 193 -5.50 -12.05 -23.06
C THR A 193 -4.87 -11.23 -21.96
N PHE A 194 -4.60 -11.83 -20.80
CA PHE A 194 -3.93 -11.13 -19.69
C PHE A 194 -2.52 -10.69 -20.09
N MET A 195 -1.72 -11.58 -20.69
CA MET A 195 -0.35 -11.29 -21.12
C MET A 195 -0.31 -10.28 -22.26
N TYR A 196 -1.29 -10.32 -23.18
CA TYR A 196 -1.46 -9.29 -24.20
C TYR A 196 -1.73 -7.93 -23.56
N SER A 197 -2.68 -7.86 -22.61
CA SER A 197 -3.01 -6.64 -21.87
C SER A 197 -1.81 -6.09 -21.09
N MET A 198 -1.02 -6.97 -20.47
CA MET A 198 0.24 -6.59 -19.83
C MET A 198 1.27 -6.04 -20.82
N GLY A 199 1.32 -6.57 -22.04
CA GLY A 199 2.15 -6.01 -23.12
C GLY A 199 1.75 -4.58 -23.47
N VAL A 200 0.44 -4.32 -23.58
CA VAL A 200 -0.11 -2.97 -23.78
C VAL A 200 0.26 -2.04 -22.62
N MET A 201 0.12 -2.49 -21.37
CA MET A 201 0.52 -1.71 -20.20
C MET A 201 2.02 -1.42 -20.17
N THR A 202 2.85 -2.38 -20.58
CA THR A 202 4.30 -2.18 -20.66
C THR A 202 4.67 -1.12 -21.69
N ALA A 203 4.06 -1.17 -22.88
CA ALA A 203 4.25 -0.15 -23.90
C ALA A 203 3.76 1.23 -23.43
N THR A 204 2.64 1.27 -22.70
CA THR A 204 2.10 2.50 -22.13
C THR A 204 3.03 3.07 -21.07
N ALA A 205 3.46 2.26 -20.10
CA ALA A 205 4.39 2.66 -19.04
C ALA A 205 5.71 3.18 -19.61
N PHE A 206 6.27 2.50 -20.61
CA PHE A 206 7.45 2.95 -21.34
C PHE A 206 7.24 4.33 -21.98
N SER A 207 6.11 4.50 -22.69
CA SER A 207 5.81 5.73 -23.44
C SER A 207 5.55 6.93 -22.53
N LEU A 208 4.98 6.69 -21.34
CA LEU A 208 4.69 7.72 -20.35
C LEU A 208 5.87 7.95 -19.39
N GLY A 209 7.01 7.30 -19.56
CA GLY A 209 8.15 7.42 -18.64
C GLY A 209 7.80 7.05 -17.20
N PHE A 210 6.88 6.09 -17.03
CA PHE A 210 6.40 5.61 -15.74
C PHE A 210 7.53 4.87 -15.00
N VAL A 211 7.69 5.10 -13.70
CA VAL A 211 8.55 4.33 -12.80
C VAL A 211 7.76 3.75 -11.64
N ASP A 212 8.38 2.86 -10.86
CA ASP A 212 7.79 2.31 -9.62
C ASP A 212 6.51 1.47 -9.82
N LEU A 213 6.30 0.94 -11.04
CA LEU A 213 5.19 0.03 -11.34
C LEU A 213 5.55 -1.43 -11.01
N HIS A 214 5.67 -1.68 -9.71
CA HIS A 214 5.90 -3.00 -9.13
C HIS A 214 4.60 -3.84 -9.07
N LEU A 215 4.70 -5.12 -8.74
CA LEU A 215 3.57 -6.07 -8.76
C LEU A 215 2.46 -5.67 -7.80
N GLU A 216 2.81 -5.12 -6.64
CA GLU A 216 1.86 -4.64 -5.64
C GLU A 216 0.97 -3.50 -6.17
N ASN A 217 1.39 -2.81 -7.23
CA ASN A 217 0.66 -1.71 -7.85
C ASN A 217 -0.22 -2.17 -9.03
N ILE A 218 -0.30 -3.49 -9.30
CA ILE A 218 -1.13 -4.07 -10.35
C ILE A 218 -2.05 -5.15 -9.77
N ILE A 219 -3.35 -4.99 -9.95
CA ILE A 219 -4.35 -6.00 -9.60
C ILE A 219 -4.81 -6.73 -10.87
N ALA A 220 -4.88 -8.05 -10.81
CA ALA A 220 -5.52 -8.86 -11.84
C ALA A 220 -7.02 -9.00 -11.52
N VAL A 221 -7.87 -8.40 -12.34
CA VAL A 221 -9.33 -8.55 -12.27
C VAL A 221 -9.78 -9.41 -13.44
N GLY A 222 -9.95 -10.70 -13.19
CA GLY A 222 -10.12 -11.70 -14.25
C GLY A 222 -8.90 -11.74 -15.17
N SER A 223 -9.11 -11.50 -16.46
CA SER A 223 -8.02 -11.42 -17.46
C SER A 223 -7.47 -10.01 -17.67
N LYS A 224 -7.89 -9.02 -16.86
CA LYS A 224 -7.52 -7.62 -17.01
C LYS A 224 -6.54 -7.17 -15.91
N PRO A 225 -5.32 -6.76 -16.27
CA PRO A 225 -4.42 -6.09 -15.34
C PRO A 225 -4.80 -4.62 -15.15
N ILE A 226 -4.83 -4.15 -13.90
CA ILE A 226 -5.25 -2.79 -13.52
C ILE A 226 -4.17 -2.15 -12.66
N ILE A 227 -3.62 -1.01 -13.11
CA ILE A 227 -2.75 -0.15 -12.30
C ILE A 227 -3.60 0.55 -11.24
N ILE A 228 -3.23 0.36 -9.96
CA ILE A 228 -3.93 0.99 -8.84
C ILE A 228 -3.16 2.16 -8.22
N ASP A 229 -1.88 2.30 -8.53
CA ASP A 229 -1.03 3.39 -8.05
C ASP A 229 -0.21 4.03 -9.19
N PRO A 230 -0.74 5.10 -9.82
CA PRO A 230 -0.09 5.77 -10.93
C PRO A 230 0.62 7.07 -10.53
N GLU A 231 1.01 7.24 -9.27
CA GLU A 231 1.60 8.51 -8.80
C GLU A 231 2.95 8.86 -9.46
N CYS A 232 3.64 7.86 -10.01
CA CYS A 232 4.96 7.98 -10.63
C CYS A 232 4.93 8.01 -12.17
N ILE A 233 3.79 8.32 -12.80
CA ILE A 233 3.74 8.56 -14.26
C ILE A 233 4.49 9.85 -14.63
N PHE A 234 5.04 9.92 -15.84
CA PHE A 234 5.82 11.05 -16.37
C PHE A 234 7.15 11.34 -15.68
N TYR A 235 7.63 10.48 -14.78
CA TYR A 235 8.87 10.69 -14.04
C TYR A 235 10.10 10.83 -14.97
N ASN A 236 10.22 9.94 -15.97
CA ASN A 236 11.32 9.93 -16.94
C ASN A 236 10.89 10.45 -18.32
N PHE A 237 9.84 11.29 -18.39
CA PHE A 237 9.27 11.74 -19.65
C PHE A 237 10.24 12.61 -20.46
N ASP A 238 10.88 13.58 -19.79
CA ASP A 238 11.74 14.60 -20.42
C ASP A 238 13.23 14.21 -20.54
N GLY A 239 13.59 12.98 -20.18
CA GLY A 239 15.00 12.57 -20.08
C GLY A 239 15.62 12.04 -21.38
N ASP A 240 16.89 12.39 -21.61
CA ASP A 240 17.88 11.74 -22.50
C ASP A 240 18.22 10.29 -22.08
N THR A 241 17.41 9.70 -21.20
CA THR A 241 17.59 8.34 -20.67
C THR A 241 17.65 7.35 -21.82
N VAL A 242 18.66 6.47 -21.80
CA VAL A 242 18.84 5.44 -22.81
C VAL A 242 17.58 4.56 -22.83
N VAL A 243 17.07 4.23 -24.02
CA VAL A 243 15.82 3.47 -24.21
C VAL A 243 15.74 2.21 -23.35
N SER A 244 16.85 1.47 -23.21
CA SER A 244 16.92 0.29 -22.36
C SER A 244 16.66 0.61 -20.89
N GLU A 245 17.19 1.71 -20.38
CA GLU A 245 17.00 2.15 -19.00
C GLU A 245 15.56 2.62 -18.76
N LYS A 246 14.92 3.27 -19.74
CA LYS A 246 13.51 3.65 -19.64
C LYS A 246 12.60 2.45 -19.41
N LEU A 247 12.75 1.39 -20.20
CA LEU A 247 11.96 0.17 -20.05
C LEU A 247 12.19 -0.48 -18.69
N LEU A 248 13.44 -0.52 -18.24
CA LEU A 248 13.80 -1.16 -16.97
C LEU A 248 13.37 -0.35 -15.74
N SER A 249 13.34 0.97 -15.89
CA SER A 249 12.90 1.88 -14.84
C SER A 249 11.40 1.79 -14.54
N THR A 250 10.62 1.18 -15.45
CA THR A 250 9.18 0.99 -15.24
C THR A 250 8.86 0.14 -14.02
N GLY A 251 9.70 -0.83 -13.65
CA GLY A 251 9.38 -1.85 -12.64
C GLY A 251 8.62 -3.06 -13.20
N LEU A 252 8.02 -2.95 -14.40
CA LEU A 252 7.37 -4.08 -15.06
C LEU A 252 8.37 -5.12 -15.57
N LEU A 253 9.49 -4.63 -16.08
CA LEU A 253 10.64 -5.42 -16.50
C LEU A 253 11.85 -4.88 -15.75
N SER A 254 12.56 -5.72 -15.00
CA SER A 254 13.76 -5.31 -14.28
C SER A 254 14.95 -6.24 -14.54
N HIS A 255 16.16 -5.68 -14.48
CA HIS A 255 17.42 -6.44 -14.49
C HIS A 255 17.48 -7.39 -13.30
N ASN A 256 16.97 -6.94 -12.16
CA ASN A 256 16.77 -7.79 -11.00
C ASN A 256 15.45 -8.53 -11.17
N VAL A 257 15.51 -9.84 -11.40
CA VAL A 257 14.32 -10.67 -11.61
C VAL A 257 13.37 -10.63 -10.41
N HIS A 258 13.86 -10.25 -9.23
CA HIS A 258 13.08 -10.07 -8.01
C HIS A 258 12.25 -8.77 -7.98
N MET A 259 12.57 -7.80 -8.83
CA MET A 259 11.89 -6.51 -8.94
C MET A 259 11.08 -6.39 -10.25
N SER A 260 10.93 -7.49 -10.99
CA SER A 260 10.31 -7.50 -12.31
C SER A 260 8.91 -8.10 -12.23
N SER A 261 7.89 -7.30 -12.56
CA SER A 261 6.50 -7.74 -12.52
C SER A 261 6.16 -8.80 -13.57
N LEU A 262 6.82 -8.80 -14.74
CA LEU A 262 6.51 -9.74 -15.83
C LEU A 262 7.45 -10.93 -15.93
N ARG A 263 8.69 -10.81 -15.47
CA ARG A 263 9.70 -11.84 -15.73
C ARG A 263 9.57 -13.06 -14.80
N GLY A 264 8.91 -12.93 -13.65
CA GLY A 264 8.73 -14.00 -12.68
C GLY A 264 10.06 -14.50 -12.11
N GLY A 265 10.26 -14.33 -10.79
CA GLY A 265 11.39 -14.83 -10.00
C GLY A 265 12.07 -16.09 -10.57
N GLY A 266 13.22 -15.90 -11.21
CA GLY A 266 14.03 -16.98 -11.76
C GLY A 266 14.92 -17.62 -10.68
N THR A 267 14.80 -18.94 -10.59
CA THR A 267 15.80 -19.94 -10.17
C THR A 267 15.66 -20.58 -8.78
N ALA A 268 15.69 -21.91 -8.83
CA ALA A 268 15.54 -22.91 -7.76
C ALA A 268 16.58 -22.86 -6.62
N GLY A 269 17.38 -21.79 -6.51
CA GLY A 269 18.50 -21.70 -5.57
C GLY A 269 18.29 -20.73 -4.42
N VAL A 270 17.40 -19.75 -4.55
CA VAL A 270 17.11 -18.78 -3.48
C VAL A 270 15.63 -18.43 -3.56
N PRO A 271 14.76 -19.02 -2.71
CA PRO A 271 13.37 -18.62 -2.66
C PRO A 271 13.33 -17.14 -2.29
N LEU A 272 12.69 -16.34 -3.14
CA LEU A 272 12.21 -15.03 -2.74
C LEU A 272 11.35 -15.21 -1.49
N HIS A 273 11.84 -14.71 -0.37
CA HIS A 273 11.17 -14.89 0.90
C HIS A 273 9.89 -14.06 1.05
N ASP A 274 9.58 -13.17 0.10
CA ASP A 274 8.56 -12.15 0.34
C ASP A 274 7.38 -12.07 -0.65
N PHE A 275 7.48 -12.45 -1.93
CA PHE A 275 6.29 -12.65 -2.80
C PHE A 275 6.62 -13.64 -3.91
N THR A 276 5.78 -14.66 -4.14
CA THR A 276 6.02 -15.63 -5.23
C THR A 276 4.73 -15.86 -6.02
N MET A 277 4.65 -15.23 -7.20
CA MET A 277 3.86 -15.74 -8.31
C MET A 277 4.67 -16.83 -8.99
N TYR A 278 4.09 -18.02 -9.17
CA TYR A 278 4.76 -19.09 -9.89
C TYR A 278 3.78 -19.81 -10.81
N ILE A 279 4.24 -20.11 -12.02
CA ILE A 279 3.54 -21.01 -12.94
C ILE A 279 3.99 -22.43 -12.57
N THR A 280 3.04 -23.27 -12.19
CA THR A 280 3.29 -24.67 -11.90
C THR A 280 3.58 -25.45 -13.19
N LYS A 281 4.13 -26.67 -13.08
CA LYS A 281 4.48 -27.49 -14.26
C LYS A 281 3.28 -27.83 -15.16
N ASP A 282 2.08 -27.75 -14.60
CA ASP A 282 0.77 -27.90 -15.27
C ASP A 282 0.22 -26.57 -15.85
N GLY A 283 1.00 -25.49 -15.85
CA GLY A 283 0.62 -24.21 -16.45
C GLY A 283 -0.30 -23.34 -15.59
N VAL A 284 -0.52 -23.71 -14.32
CA VAL A 284 -1.41 -22.98 -13.40
C VAL A 284 -0.61 -21.88 -12.69
N LEU A 285 -1.07 -20.64 -12.82
CA LEU A 285 -0.51 -19.50 -12.09
C LEU A 285 -0.99 -19.56 -10.63
N ARG A 286 -0.07 -19.65 -9.68
CA ARG A 286 -0.36 -19.64 -8.24
C ARG A 286 0.33 -18.47 -7.54
N TYR A 287 -0.29 -17.99 -6.48
CA TYR A 287 0.30 -17.01 -5.56
C TYR A 287 0.24 -17.50 -4.11
N ARG A 288 1.21 -17.08 -3.30
CA ARG A 288 1.24 -17.28 -1.85
C ARG A 288 1.66 -15.98 -1.17
N LYS A 289 0.88 -15.50 -0.20
CA LYS A 289 1.19 -14.37 0.67
C LYS A 289 1.54 -14.85 2.09
N PRO A 290 2.83 -14.93 2.48
CA PRO A 290 3.18 -14.99 3.89
C PRO A 290 3.37 -13.57 4.43
N VAL A 291 2.63 -13.22 5.48
CA VAL A 291 2.85 -11.99 6.25
C VAL A 291 4.17 -12.15 7.02
N ARG A 292 5.19 -11.33 6.71
CA ARG A 292 6.40 -11.22 7.54
C ARG A 292 6.68 -9.76 7.94
N PRO A 293 7.08 -9.53 9.19
CA PRO A 293 7.33 -8.19 9.72
C PRO A 293 8.64 -7.63 9.13
N HIS A 294 8.59 -6.42 8.58
CA HIS A 294 9.78 -5.72 8.10
C HIS A 294 10.78 -5.51 9.26
N ARG A 295 12.06 -5.79 9.00
CA ARG A 295 13.18 -5.49 9.90
C ARG A 295 13.79 -4.16 9.49
N ASN A 296 13.42 -3.09 10.20
CA ASN A 296 14.07 -1.78 10.07
C ASN A 296 15.58 -1.91 10.37
N ARG A 297 16.44 -1.48 9.45
CA ARG A 297 17.89 -1.41 9.65
C ARG A 297 18.27 0.00 10.09
N VAL A 298 18.74 0.13 11.32
CA VAL A 298 19.27 1.39 11.85
C VAL A 298 20.66 1.64 11.26
N ARG A 299 20.87 2.84 10.73
CA ARG A 299 22.17 3.35 10.25
C ARG A 299 22.72 4.35 11.26
N GLN A 300 24.04 4.51 11.29
CA GLN A 300 24.67 5.61 12.02
C GLN A 300 24.41 6.94 11.30
N VAL A 301 24.69 8.06 12.00
CA VAL A 301 24.51 9.43 11.50
C VAL A 301 25.33 9.70 10.22
N ASP A 302 26.47 9.02 10.07
CA ASP A 302 27.34 9.10 8.89
C ASP A 302 26.89 8.20 7.72
N GLY A 303 25.75 7.53 7.85
CA GLY A 303 25.20 6.61 6.85
C GLY A 303 25.79 5.20 6.87
N SER A 304 26.78 4.94 7.73
CA SER A 304 27.36 3.60 7.90
C SER A 304 26.35 2.65 8.53
N LEU A 305 26.38 1.39 8.08
CA LEU A 305 25.59 0.32 8.68
C LEU A 305 26.18 0.00 10.06
N ILE A 306 25.32 -0.13 11.07
CA ILE A 306 25.72 -0.76 12.34
C ILE A 306 26.04 -2.23 12.00
N SER A 307 27.32 -2.55 11.84
CA SER A 307 27.76 -3.89 11.46
C SER A 307 27.30 -4.90 12.50
N ARG A 308 26.60 -5.95 12.05
CA ARG A 308 26.41 -7.16 12.86
C ARG A 308 27.77 -7.87 12.99
N THR A 309 28.48 -7.62 14.08
CA THR A 309 29.46 -8.59 14.60
C THR A 309 28.78 -9.43 15.65
N GLY A 310 28.55 -10.70 15.32
CA GLY A 310 28.05 -11.71 16.26
C GLY A 310 27.24 -12.76 15.53
N ASN A 311 27.86 -13.92 15.26
CA ASN A 311 27.15 -15.14 14.94
C ASN A 311 26.21 -15.48 16.11
N TYR A 312 24.90 -15.37 15.86
CA TYR A 312 23.83 -15.99 16.63
C TYR A 312 22.72 -16.39 15.66
#